data_AF-A0A8X6P277-F1
#
_entry.id   AF-A0A8X6P277-F1
#
_cell.length_a   1.000
_cell.length_b   1.000
_cell.length_c   1.000
_cell.angle_alpha   90.00
_cell.angle_beta   90.00
_cell.angle_gamma   90.00
#
_symmetry.space_group_name_H-M   'P 1'
#
loop_
_entity.id
_entity.type
_entity.pdbx_description
1 polymer ?
#
loop_
_entity_poly.entity_id
_entity_poly.type
_entity_poly.pdbx_seq_one_letter_code
_entity_poly.pdbx_strand_id
1 'polypeptide(L)'
;MDEATIKKMRGRAKSALTRIINFFSELLSKSELLSRTERLDDIFKDFDHYDAMLHEELSEIEEFEEKYFEIKAKYQSDVDTLNSSSVMNASSITSENCIINELYS
;
A
#
# COMPACT_ATOMS: atom_id res chain seq x y z
N MET A 1 12.14 15.62 -42.13
CA MET A 1 12.40 16.95 -41.55
C MET A 1 13.90 17.10 -41.41
N ASP A 2 14.49 18.12 -42.05
CA ASP A 2 15.95 18.28 -42.07
C ASP A 2 16.50 18.91 -40.77
N GLU A 3 17.80 18.73 -40.54
CA GLU A 3 18.48 19.19 -39.31
C GLU A 3 18.41 20.72 -39.14
N ALA A 4 18.41 21.47 -40.25
CA ALA A 4 18.30 22.91 -40.27
C ALA A 4 16.94 23.39 -39.74
N THR A 5 15.86 22.69 -40.09
CA THR A 5 14.51 22.97 -39.60
C THR A 5 14.41 22.74 -38.09
N ILE A 6 14.99 21.65 -37.58
CA ILE A 6 15.02 21.36 -36.13
C ILE A 6 15.80 22.43 -35.37
N LYS A 7 16.97 22.85 -35.88
CA LYS A 7 17.77 23.94 -35.28
C LYS A 7 17.01 25.26 -35.25
N LYS A 8 16.30 25.62 -36.32
CA LYS A 8 15.49 26.83 -36.39
C LYS A 8 14.30 26.81 -35.43
N MET A 9 13.58 25.69 -35.35
CA MET A 9 12.48 25.51 -34.38
C MET A 9 12.99 25.61 -32.94
N ARG A 10 14.13 24.99 -32.64
CA ARG A 10 14.78 25.05 -31.32
C ARG A 10 15.21 26.47 -30.95
N GLY A 11 15.77 27.23 -31.90
CA GLY A 11 16.13 28.63 -31.69
C GLY A 11 14.92 29.50 -31.38
N ARG A 12 13.81 29.29 -32.10
CA ARG A 12 12.53 29.98 -31.86
C ARG A 12 11.94 29.64 -30.50
N ALA A 13 11.92 28.36 -30.12
CA ALA A 13 11.43 27.91 -28.82
C ALA A 13 12.26 28.49 -27.67
N LYS A 14 13.60 28.48 -27.78
CA LYS A 14 14.48 29.14 -26.79
C LYS A 14 14.18 30.62 -26.66
N SER A 15 14.04 31.35 -27.77
CA SER A 15 13.76 32.79 -27.72
C SER A 15 12.39 33.09 -27.09
N ALA A 16 11.37 32.28 -27.40
CA ALA A 16 10.06 32.42 -26.79
C ALA A 16 10.10 32.16 -25.28
N LEU A 17 10.82 31.12 -24.85
CA LEU A 17 10.99 30.80 -23.43
C LEU A 17 11.70 31.93 -22.67
N THR A 18 12.79 32.47 -23.24
CA THR A 18 13.50 33.61 -22.64
C THR A 18 12.61 34.85 -22.53
N ARG A 19 11.77 35.12 -23.53
CA ARG A 19 10.80 36.23 -23.47
C ARG A 19 9.74 36.02 -22.40
N ILE A 20 9.26 34.80 -22.22
CA ILE A 20 8.27 34.47 -21.17
C ILE A 20 8.91 34.63 -19.79
N ILE A 21 10.13 34.11 -19.59
CA ILE A 21 10.88 34.24 -18.34
C ILE A 21 11.10 35.72 -18.03
N ASN A 22 11.58 36.51 -19.00
CA ASN A 22 11.80 37.94 -18.80
C ASN A 22 10.48 38.69 -18.55
N PHE A 23 9.41 38.36 -19.24
CA PHE A 23 8.08 38.94 -19.02
C PHE A 23 7.58 38.68 -17.59
N PHE A 24 7.75 37.46 -17.06
CA PHE A 24 7.41 37.16 -15.67
C PHE A 24 8.36 37.82 -14.66
N SER A 25 9.63 37.99 -15.03
CA SER A 25 10.62 38.72 -14.24
C SER A 25 10.33 40.23 -14.19
N GLU A 26 9.69 40.76 -15.24
CA GLU A 26 9.27 42.16 -15.36
C GLU A 26 7.88 42.43 -14.75
N LEU A 27 6.98 41.43 -14.73
CA LEU A 27 5.63 41.57 -14.16
C LEU A 27 5.56 41.36 -12.65
N LEU A 28 6.39 40.46 -12.12
CA LEU A 28 6.35 40.06 -10.72
C LEU A 28 7.54 40.66 -10.00
N SER A 29 7.28 41.42 -8.94
CA SER A 29 8.34 41.90 -8.06
C SER A 29 9.12 40.72 -7.48
N LYS A 30 10.42 40.93 -7.17
CA LYS A 30 11.25 39.94 -6.48
C LYS A 30 10.56 39.38 -5.23
N SER A 31 9.86 40.23 -4.48
CA SER A 31 9.07 39.85 -3.30
C SER A 31 7.89 38.93 -3.63
N GLU A 32 7.26 39.12 -4.79
CA GLU A 32 6.13 38.29 -5.20
C GLU A 32 6.58 36.92 -5.70
N LEU A 33 7.73 36.86 -6.38
CA LEU A 33 8.38 35.60 -6.71
C LEU A 33 8.78 34.83 -5.44
N LEU A 34 9.42 35.49 -4.47
CA LEU A 34 9.80 34.87 -3.20
C LEU A 34 8.58 34.36 -2.42
N SER A 35 7.53 35.17 -2.29
CA SER A 35 6.30 34.76 -1.60
C SER A 35 5.61 33.57 -2.27
N ARG A 36 5.62 33.51 -3.61
CA ARG A 36 5.07 32.35 -4.33
C ARG A 36 5.93 31.11 -4.16
N THR A 37 7.26 31.26 -4.11
CA THR A 37 8.18 30.14 -3.82
C THR A 37 7.97 29.61 -2.40
N GLU A 38 7.90 30.49 -1.39
CA GLU A 38 7.61 30.07 0.00
C GLU A 38 6.28 29.32 0.10
N ARG A 39 5.25 29.80 -0.61
CA ARG A 39 3.94 29.12 -0.64
C ARG A 39 4.01 27.75 -1.33
N LEU A 40 4.85 27.59 -2.35
CA LEU A 40 5.07 26.29 -2.98
C LEU A 40 5.81 25.33 -2.05
N ASP A 41 6.81 25.82 -1.30
CA ASP A 41 7.54 25.02 -0.32
C ASP A 41 6.61 24.54 0.81
N ASP A 42 5.69 25.39 1.28
CA ASP A 42 4.71 25.00 2.30
C ASP A 42 3.74 23.94 1.79
N ILE A 43 3.22 24.09 0.57
CA ILE A 43 2.38 23.05 -0.07
C ILE A 43 3.15 21.74 -0.21
N PHE A 44 4.45 21.80 -0.55
CA PHE A 44 5.28 20.61 -0.69
C PHE A 44 5.47 19.88 0.65
N LYS A 45 5.71 20.61 1.74
CA LYS A 45 5.78 20.02 3.09
C LYS A 45 4.48 19.35 3.51
N ASP A 46 3.33 19.95 3.17
CA ASP A 46 2.03 19.33 3.45
C ASP A 46 1.90 17.99 2.71
N PHE A 47 2.34 17.91 1.44
CA PHE A 47 2.37 16.64 0.69
C PHE A 47 3.26 15.60 1.37
N ASP A 48 4.49 15.95 1.75
CA ASP A 48 5.40 15.03 2.43
C ASP A 48 4.81 14.52 3.76
N HIS A 49 4.10 15.38 4.50
CA HIS A 49 3.43 14.99 5.74
C HIS A 49 2.30 13.98 5.50
N TYR A 50 1.45 14.22 4.51
CA TYR A 50 0.36 13.30 4.16
C TYR A 50 0.87 11.98 3.61
N ASP A 51 1.95 11.99 2.81
CA ASP A 51 2.57 10.77 2.28
C ASP A 51 3.15 9.90 3.42
N ALA A 52 3.80 10.53 4.40
CA ALA A 52 4.27 9.84 5.60
C ALA A 52 3.12 9.23 6.43
N MET A 53 2.01 9.95 6.59
CA MET A 53 0.84 9.47 7.33
C MET A 53 0.17 8.28 6.62
N LEU A 54 0.08 8.33 5.28
CA LEU A 54 -0.41 7.20 4.47
C LEU A 54 0.46 5.95 4.64
N HIS A 55 1.79 6.12 4.72
CA HIS A 55 2.70 5.01 4.94
C HIS A 55 2.54 4.39 6.34
N GLU A 56 2.23 5.20 7.36
CA GLU A 56 1.91 4.72 8.72
C GLU A 56 0.60 3.92 8.73
N GLU A 57 -0.47 4.44 8.11
CA GLU A 57 -1.76 3.74 8.01
C GLU A 57 -1.63 2.39 7.28
N LEU A 58 -0.83 2.33 6.20
CA LEU A 58 -0.57 1.07 5.49
C LEU A 58 0.17 0.06 6.39
N SER A 59 1.12 0.53 7.20
CA SER A 59 1.84 -0.32 8.16
C SER A 59 0.90 -0.91 9.22
N GLU A 60 -0.03 -0.12 9.75
CA GLU A 60 -1.02 -0.61 10.72
C GLU A 60 -1.96 -1.65 10.12
N ILE A 61 -2.35 -1.49 8.85
CA ILE A 61 -3.18 -2.45 8.12
C ILE A 61 -2.41 -3.78 7.93
N GLU A 62 -1.14 -3.73 7.54
CA GLU A 62 -0.30 -4.91 7.38
C GLU A 62 -0.14 -5.69 8.70
N GLU A 63 0.12 -5.01 9.82
CA GLU A 63 0.18 -5.63 11.14
C GLU A 63 -1.15 -6.27 11.56
N PHE A 64 -2.27 -5.59 11.28
CA PHE A 64 -3.60 -6.13 11.55
C PHE A 64 -3.88 -7.39 10.71
N GLU A 65 -3.55 -7.38 9.41
CA GLU A 65 -3.74 -8.53 8.53
C GLU A 65 -2.92 -9.74 8.99
N GLU A 66 -1.64 -9.54 9.34
CA GLU A 66 -0.79 -10.61 9.86
C GLU A 66 -1.43 -11.26 11.10
N LYS A 67 -1.85 -10.44 12.07
CA LYS A 67 -2.47 -10.91 13.31
C LYS A 67 -3.81 -11.60 13.06
N TYR A 68 -4.60 -11.10 12.12
CA TYR A 68 -5.86 -11.73 11.72
C TYR A 68 -5.62 -13.14 11.17
N PHE A 69 -4.65 -13.30 10.25
CA PHE A 69 -4.34 -14.61 9.68
C PHE A 69 -3.73 -15.57 10.70
N GLU A 70 -2.90 -15.10 11.62
CA GLU A 70 -2.37 -15.91 12.72
C GLU A 70 -3.50 -16.48 13.60
N ILE A 71 -4.42 -15.62 14.04
CA ILE A 71 -5.56 -16.02 14.88
C ILE A 71 -6.48 -16.99 14.13
N LYS A 72 -6.74 -16.70 12.85
CA LYS A 72 -7.55 -17.58 11.99
C LYS A 72 -6.93 -18.98 11.87
N ALA A 73 -5.61 -19.05 11.65
CA ALA A 73 -4.89 -20.32 11.57
C ALA A 73 -4.95 -21.10 12.89
N LYS A 74 -4.79 -20.41 14.03
CA LYS A 74 -4.91 -21.01 15.36
C LYS A 74 -6.30 -21.61 15.58
N TYR A 75 -7.36 -20.86 15.32
CA TYR A 75 -8.73 -21.38 15.48
C TYR A 75 -9.04 -22.52 14.53
N GLN A 76 -8.52 -22.49 13.30
CA GLN A 76 -8.67 -23.62 12.38
C GLN A 76 -7.96 -24.87 12.92
N SER A 77 -6.74 -24.74 13.44
CA SER A 77 -6.01 -25.83 14.07
C SER A 77 -6.74 -26.41 15.29
N ASP A 78 -7.33 -25.56 16.13
CA ASP A 78 -8.12 -25.99 17.29
C ASP A 78 -9.37 -26.78 16.86
N VAL A 79 -10.06 -26.31 15.81
CA VAL A 79 -11.21 -27.03 15.21
C VAL A 79 -10.78 -28.37 14.63
N ASP A 80 -9.66 -28.43 13.90
CA ASP A 80 -9.17 -29.66 13.29
C ASP A 80 -8.72 -30.68 14.36
N THR A 81 -8.15 -30.21 15.47
CA THR A 81 -7.78 -31.05 16.62
C THR A 81 -9.01 -31.63 17.32
N LEU A 82 -10.05 -30.80 17.54
CA LEU A 82 -11.31 -31.24 18.12
C LEU A 82 -12.02 -32.27 17.23
N ASN A 83 -12.05 -32.04 15.92
CA ASN A 83 -12.62 -32.98 14.96
C ASN A 83 -11.85 -34.30 14.96
N SER A 84 -10.52 -34.26 15.00
CA SER A 84 -9.67 -35.45 15.07
C SER A 84 -9.87 -36.23 16.37
N SER A 85 -10.00 -35.55 17.52
CA SER A 85 -10.30 -36.18 18.81
C SER A 85 -11.71 -36.78 18.83
N SER A 86 -12.70 -36.10 18.25
CA SER A 86 -14.06 -36.62 18.13
C SER A 86 -14.13 -37.87 17.26
N VAL A 87 -13.34 -37.92 16.18
CA VAL A 87 -13.23 -39.11 15.31
C VAL A 87 -12.56 -40.27 16.06
N MET A 88 -11.48 -40.03 16.80
CA MET A 88 -10.85 -41.09 17.62
C MET A 88 -11.79 -41.63 18.71
N ASN A 89 -12.58 -40.77 19.34
CA ASN A 89 -13.56 -41.18 20.34
C ASN A 89 -14.71 -41.99 19.71
N ALA A 90 -15.21 -41.58 18.54
CA ALA A 90 -16.23 -42.33 17.81
C ALA A 90 -15.73 -43.71 17.35
N SER A 91 -14.49 -43.81 16.86
CA SER A 91 -13.88 -45.09 16.48
C SER A 91 -13.57 -46.00 17.67
N SER A 92 -13.27 -45.43 18.84
CA SER A 92 -13.07 -46.21 20.07
C SER A 92 -14.38 -46.83 20.56
N ILE A 93 -15.48 -46.06 20.54
CA ILE A 93 -16.83 -46.53 20.92
C ILE A 93 -17.34 -47.63 19.97
N THR A 94 -17.05 -47.55 18.66
CA THR A 94 -17.42 -48.62 17.72
C THR A 94 -16.57 -49.88 17.90
N SER A 95 -15.30 -49.74 18.31
CA SER A 95 -14.43 -50.89 18.62
C SER A 95 -14.84 -51.62 19.90
N GLU A 96 -15.22 -50.90 20.96
CA GLU A 96 -15.70 -51.51 22.21
C GLU A 96 -17.03 -52.24 22.00
N ASN A 97 -17.93 -51.71 21.17
CA ASN A 97 -19.18 -52.38 20.81
C ASN A 97 -18.99 -53.62 19.91
N CYS A 98 -17.91 -53.71 19.12
CA CYS A 98 -17.58 -54.95 18.40
C CYS A 98 -17.11 -56.05 19.35
N ILE A 99 -16.27 -55.72 20.34
CA ILE A 99 -15.74 -56.68 21.31
C ILE A 99 -16.86 -57.27 22.19
N ILE A 100 -17.85 -56.46 22.56
CA ILE A 100 -18.98 -56.92 23.39
C ILE A 100 -19.87 -57.90 22.62
N ASN A 101 -20.08 -57.71 21.31
CA ASN A 101 -20.94 -58.60 20.52
C ASN A 101 -20.31 -59.98 20.20
N GLU A 102 -18.99 -60.10 20.19
CA GLU A 102 -18.28 -61.38 20.01
C GLU A 102 -18.21 -62.23 21.28
N LEU A 103 -18.32 -61.62 22.48
CA LEU A 103 -18.30 -62.34 23.76
C LEU A 103 -19.67 -62.90 24.19
N TYR A 104 -20.75 -62.46 23.53
CA TYR A 104 -22.13 -62.86 23.82
C TYR A 104 -22.85 -63.55 22.64
N SER A 105 -22.13 -63.92 21.58
CA SER A 105 -22.61 -64.79 20.49
C SER A 105 -22.06 -66.20 20.64
#